data_AF-A0A165XYI1-F1
#
_entry.id   AF-A0A165XYI1-F1
#
_cell.length_a   1.000
_cell.length_b   1.000
_cell.length_c   1.000
_cell.angle_alpha   90.00
_cell.angle_beta   90.00
_cell.angle_gamma   90.00
#
_symmetry.space_group_name_H-M   'P 1'
#
loop_
_entity.id
_entity.type
_entity.pdbx_description
1 polymer ?
#
loop_
_entity_poly.entity_id
_entity_poly.type
_entity_poly.pdbx_seq_one_letter_code
_entity_poly.pdbx_strand_id
1 'polypeptide(L)'
;EDGDGEEKPKKRKRKTKVKEPVVYVIPDVEKKTTTFKGRLGYACLNTILRALKPDSIFCSRTCRIDTINKNGLDHAKQLGLQNIRDLHKMIEWNEANKIRFMRMSSEMFPFSSHPKYGYDLSYADAELKAAGALAKKLGHRLTLHPGQFTQIASPKEAVVDASIRELEYHCEIMDQMELDQDSVMIIHMGGVYGDKESTLNRFRVNYTERLSESIKRRLVLENDELCYNLDDLMPICDELNIPIVVDYHHDWI
;
A
#
# COMPACT_ATOMS: atom_id res chain seq x y z
N GLU A 1 46.24 -38.29 3.20
CA GLU A 1 46.90 -37.22 3.97
C GLU A 1 47.21 -36.07 3.01
N ASP A 2 46.21 -35.45 2.40
CA ASP A 2 45.18 -34.57 2.94
C ASP A 2 45.68 -33.16 3.22
N GLY A 3 45.01 -32.20 2.59
CA GLY A 3 44.86 -30.86 3.14
C GLY A 3 45.47 -29.72 2.35
N ASP A 4 45.24 -29.65 1.03
CA ASP A 4 45.40 -28.37 0.31
C ASP A 4 44.26 -27.43 0.75
N GLY A 5 44.58 -26.57 1.72
CA GLY A 5 43.64 -25.64 2.34
C GLY A 5 43.41 -24.42 1.45
N GLU A 6 42.44 -24.48 0.54
CA GLU A 6 41.96 -23.30 -0.18
C GLU A 6 41.38 -22.26 0.79
N GLU A 7 42.13 -21.17 1.01
CA GLU A 7 41.67 -20.00 1.74
C GLU A 7 40.52 -19.32 0.96
N LYS A 8 39.28 -19.46 1.46
CA LYS A 8 38.12 -18.77 0.89
C LYS A 8 38.34 -17.24 0.92
N PRO A 9 38.08 -16.52 -0.19
CA PRO A 9 38.33 -15.08 -0.25
C PRO A 9 37.47 -14.32 0.75
N LYS A 10 38.12 -13.53 1.62
CA LYS A 10 37.45 -12.64 2.59
C LYS A 10 36.47 -11.71 1.85
N LYS A 11 35.17 -11.85 2.15
CA LYS A 11 34.11 -10.96 1.63
C LYS A 11 34.48 -9.50 1.95
N ARG A 12 34.75 -8.69 0.92
CA ARG A 12 34.95 -7.24 1.03
C ARG A 12 33.74 -6.63 1.74
N LYS A 13 33.90 -6.17 2.99
CA LYS A 13 32.89 -5.31 3.64
C LYS A 13 32.80 -4.01 2.83
N ARG A 14 31.68 -3.84 2.12
CA ARG A 14 31.37 -2.64 1.35
C ARG A 14 31.36 -1.47 2.32
N LYS A 15 32.33 -0.55 2.25
CA LYS A 15 32.31 0.69 3.04
C LYS A 15 31.03 1.43 2.69
N THR A 16 30.16 1.64 3.67
CA THR A 16 28.95 2.46 3.51
C THR A 16 29.43 3.88 3.22
N LYS A 17 29.34 4.33 1.96
CA LYS A 17 29.58 5.75 1.64
C LYS A 17 28.57 6.56 2.43
N VAL A 18 29.05 7.45 3.30
CA VAL A 18 28.23 8.50 3.90
C VAL A 18 27.75 9.35 2.73
N LYS A 19 26.49 9.19 2.35
CA LYS A 19 25.86 10.08 1.37
C LYS A 19 25.42 11.30 2.14
N GLU A 20 25.90 12.48 1.73
CA GLU A 20 25.36 13.75 2.21
C GLU A 20 23.83 13.77 2.00
N PRO A 21 23.08 14.43 2.90
CA PRO A 21 21.63 14.53 2.77
C PRO A 21 21.27 15.12 1.40
N VAL A 22 20.32 14.49 0.72
CA VAL A 22 19.87 14.96 -0.60
C VAL A 22 19.19 16.31 -0.41
N VAL A 23 19.85 17.39 -0.83
CA VAL A 23 19.26 18.73 -0.88
C VAL A 23 18.54 18.87 -2.22
N TYR A 24 17.22 18.89 -2.19
CA TYR A 24 16.41 19.20 -3.37
C TYR A 24 16.42 20.72 -3.57
N VAL A 25 17.05 21.17 -4.66
CA VAL A 25 16.89 22.56 -5.12
C VAL A 25 15.55 22.63 -5.84
N ILE A 26 14.53 23.10 -5.13
CA ILE A 26 13.22 23.38 -5.73
C ILE A 26 13.35 24.74 -6.42
N PRO A 27 13.23 24.81 -7.76
CA PRO A 27 13.27 26.09 -8.45
C PRO A 27 12.12 26.96 -7.98
N ASP A 28 12.35 28.27 -7.89
CA ASP A 28 11.26 29.20 -7.68
C ASP A 28 10.28 29.10 -8.86
N VAL A 29 9.05 28.70 -8.54
CA VAL A 29 7.95 28.65 -9.50
C VAL A 29 7.01 29.81 -9.24
N GLU A 30 6.33 30.28 -10.28
CA GLU A 30 5.26 31.26 -10.15
C GLU A 30 4.18 30.71 -9.20
N LYS A 31 4.01 31.37 -8.04
CA LYS A 31 2.99 30.98 -7.07
C LYS A 31 1.62 31.44 -7.56
N LYS A 32 0.81 30.49 -8.00
CA LYS A 32 -0.58 30.73 -8.37
C LYS A 32 -1.48 30.67 -7.14
N THR A 33 -2.48 31.55 -7.08
CA THR A 33 -3.55 31.48 -6.08
C THR A 33 -4.60 30.47 -6.52
N THR A 34 -5.03 29.60 -5.61
CA THR A 34 -6.09 28.61 -5.86
C THR A 34 -7.17 28.71 -4.79
N THR A 35 -8.40 28.35 -5.16
CA THR A 35 -9.54 28.21 -4.24
C THR A 35 -9.66 26.80 -3.65
N PHE A 36 -8.73 25.89 -4.00
CA PHE A 36 -8.72 24.51 -3.52
C PHE A 36 -8.63 24.44 -1.98
N LYS A 37 -9.56 23.70 -1.38
CA LYS A 37 -9.65 23.48 0.07
C LYS A 37 -9.34 22.03 0.49
N GLY A 38 -8.93 21.18 -0.45
CA GLY A 38 -8.65 19.77 -0.18
C GLY A 38 -7.28 19.55 0.49
N ARG A 39 -7.01 18.29 0.84
CA ARG A 39 -5.74 17.87 1.44
C ARG A 39 -4.78 17.44 0.34
N LEU A 40 -3.56 17.95 0.39
CA LEU A 40 -2.47 17.44 -0.45
C LEU A 40 -1.74 16.31 0.27
N GLY A 41 -1.26 15.35 -0.51
CA GLY A 41 -0.63 14.14 -0.01
C GLY A 41 0.32 13.52 -1.02
N TYR A 42 0.93 12.41 -0.61
CA TYR A 42 1.81 11.61 -1.44
C TYR A 42 1.62 10.12 -1.15
N ALA A 43 2.25 9.28 -1.97
CA ALA A 43 2.14 7.83 -1.87
C ALA A 43 3.40 7.16 -1.33
N CYS A 44 3.20 6.30 -0.33
CA CYS A 44 4.08 5.26 0.19
C CYS A 44 5.41 5.71 0.81
N LEU A 45 6.20 6.52 0.11
CA LEU A 45 7.60 6.79 0.44
C LEU A 45 7.86 8.29 0.54
N ASN A 46 8.34 8.71 1.71
CA ASN A 46 8.98 10.01 1.86
C ASN A 46 10.48 9.88 1.52
N THR A 47 10.92 10.49 0.43
CA THR A 47 12.30 10.37 -0.06
C THR A 47 13.32 11.04 0.86
N ILE A 48 12.94 12.12 1.55
CA ILE A 48 13.78 12.84 2.51
C ILE A 48 14.06 11.92 3.71
N LEU A 49 13.01 11.38 4.32
CA LEU A 49 13.11 10.46 5.45
C LEU A 49 13.82 9.15 5.09
N ARG A 50 13.63 8.64 3.87
CA ARG A 50 14.33 7.46 3.36
C ARG A 50 15.82 7.70 3.17
N ALA A 51 16.22 8.92 2.84
CA ALA A 51 17.62 9.28 2.61
C ALA A 51 18.44 9.39 3.91
N LEU A 52 17.79 9.57 5.07
CA LEU A 52 18.46 9.66 6.37
C LEU A 52 19.29 8.41 6.66
N LYS A 53 20.51 8.60 7.17
CA LYS A 53 21.45 7.53 7.57
C LYS A 53 22.03 7.84 8.96
N PRO A 54 22.21 6.84 9.83
CA PRO A 54 21.91 5.41 9.61
C PRO A 54 20.41 5.07 9.66
N ASP A 55 19.58 5.95 10.22
CA ASP A 55 18.18 5.68 10.56
C ASP A 55 17.20 6.06 9.45
N SER A 56 17.19 5.30 8.35
CA SER A 56 16.22 5.51 7.27
C SER A 56 14.80 5.15 7.71
N ILE A 57 13.86 6.07 7.51
CA ILE A 57 12.44 5.91 7.87
C ILE A 57 11.61 5.65 6.61
N PHE A 58 10.89 4.53 6.55
CA PHE A 58 9.96 4.14 5.48
C PHE A 58 9.09 2.96 5.91
N CYS A 59 7.94 2.72 5.27
CA CYS A 59 6.98 1.68 5.71
C CYS A 59 6.78 0.54 4.70
N SER A 60 7.81 0.22 3.90
CA SER A 60 7.75 -0.79 2.83
C SER A 60 8.91 -1.79 2.86
N ARG A 61 9.44 -2.11 4.05
CA ARG A 61 10.44 -3.17 4.20
C ARG A 61 9.80 -4.51 3.88
N THR A 62 10.44 -5.28 3.02
CA THR A 62 10.06 -6.67 2.69
C THR A 62 11.31 -7.56 2.65
N CYS A 63 11.11 -8.87 2.51
CA CYS A 63 12.18 -9.85 2.37
C CYS A 63 11.85 -10.87 1.27
N ARG A 64 12.77 -11.80 0.99
CA ARG A 64 12.50 -12.91 0.07
C ARG A 64 11.88 -14.07 0.84
N ILE A 65 11.07 -14.88 0.16
CA ILE A 65 10.58 -16.16 0.70
C ILE A 65 11.75 -17.03 1.21
N ASP A 66 12.87 -17.00 0.50
CA ASP A 66 14.08 -17.72 0.89
C ASP A 66 14.65 -17.26 2.25
N THR A 67 14.46 -15.98 2.60
CA THR A 67 14.80 -15.44 3.93
C THR A 67 13.84 -15.96 4.99
N ILE A 68 12.54 -16.06 4.70
CA ILE A 68 11.55 -16.66 5.60
C ILE A 68 11.86 -18.13 5.85
N ASN A 69 12.18 -18.89 4.79
CA ASN A 69 12.53 -20.30 4.92
C ASN A 69 13.78 -20.53 5.80
N LYS A 70 14.72 -19.58 5.83
CA LYS A 70 15.96 -19.65 6.61
C LYS A 70 15.81 -19.13 8.05
N ASN A 71 15.10 -18.02 8.21
CA ASN A 71 15.06 -17.25 9.47
C ASN A 71 13.72 -17.33 10.18
N GLY A 72 12.74 -18.03 9.61
CA GLY A 72 11.37 -18.12 10.11
C GLY A 72 10.51 -16.91 9.75
N LEU A 73 9.21 -17.05 10.02
CA LEU A 73 8.22 -16.02 9.74
C LEU A 73 8.37 -14.79 10.64
N ASP A 74 8.95 -14.96 11.84
CA ASP A 74 9.23 -13.88 12.77
C ASP A 74 10.11 -12.78 12.17
N HIS A 75 10.99 -13.13 11.22
CA HIS A 75 11.76 -12.13 10.49
C HIS A 75 10.85 -11.19 9.68
N ALA A 76 9.85 -11.73 8.97
CA ALA A 76 8.88 -10.91 8.23
C ALA A 76 8.03 -10.06 9.16
N LYS A 77 7.58 -10.63 10.30
CA LYS A 77 6.83 -9.91 11.33
C LYS A 77 7.62 -8.74 11.92
N GLN A 78 8.91 -8.92 12.19
CA GLN A 78 9.79 -7.84 12.66
C GLN A 78 9.93 -6.70 11.64
N LEU A 79 9.96 -7.01 10.34
CA LEU A 79 9.95 -5.98 9.29
C LEU A 79 8.63 -5.21 9.29
N GLY A 80 7.50 -5.91 9.43
CA GLY A 80 6.17 -5.30 9.56
C GLY A 80 6.08 -4.36 10.77
N LEU A 81 6.58 -4.81 11.92
CA LEU A 81 6.64 -4.01 13.14
C LEU A 81 7.49 -2.74 12.96
N GLN A 82 8.61 -2.85 12.26
CA GLN A 82 9.43 -1.68 11.93
C GLN A 82 8.71 -0.73 10.95
N ASN A 83 7.96 -1.25 9.99
CA ASN A 83 7.20 -0.45 9.04
C ASN A 83 6.10 0.38 9.73
N ILE A 84 5.33 -0.20 10.65
CA ILE A 84 4.28 0.55 11.39
C ILE A 84 4.88 1.59 12.35
N ARG A 85 6.02 1.28 12.98
CA ARG A 85 6.76 2.27 13.81
C ARG A 85 7.27 3.44 12.97
N ASP A 86 7.70 3.17 11.74
CA ASP A 86 8.12 4.22 10.82
C ASP A 86 6.95 5.00 10.24
N LEU A 87 5.80 4.36 10.02
CA LEU A 87 4.56 5.05 9.63
C LEU A 87 4.20 6.12 10.66
N HIS A 88 4.28 5.81 11.95
CA HIS A 88 4.06 6.79 13.03
C HIS A 88 4.97 8.02 12.89
N LYS A 89 6.27 7.81 12.65
CA LYS A 89 7.23 8.90 12.41
C LYS A 89 6.94 9.69 11.13
N MET A 90 6.47 9.01 10.09
CA MET A 90 6.06 9.66 8.84
C MET A 90 4.84 10.57 9.07
N ILE A 91 3.88 10.17 9.90
CA ILE A 91 2.72 11.01 10.28
C ILE A 91 3.19 12.26 11.03
N GLU A 92 4.11 12.13 11.99
CA GLU A 92 4.70 13.28 12.71
C GLU A 92 5.40 14.25 11.76
N TRP A 93 6.20 13.72 10.82
CA TRP A 93 6.87 14.54 9.82
C TRP A 93 5.87 15.21 8.87
N ASN A 94 4.83 14.49 8.45
CA ASN A 94 3.78 15.02 7.59
C ASN A 94 3.08 16.20 8.26
N GLU A 95 2.75 16.10 9.54
CA GLU A 95 2.13 17.21 10.29
C GLU A 95 3.06 18.42 10.38
N ALA A 96 4.34 18.21 10.68
CA ALA A 96 5.34 19.30 10.70
C ALA A 96 5.45 20.02 9.34
N ASN A 97 5.10 19.34 8.25
CA ASN A 97 5.13 19.87 6.88
C ASN A 97 3.73 20.19 6.31
N LYS A 98 2.68 20.18 7.16
CA LYS A 98 1.29 20.50 6.79
C LYS A 98 0.71 19.58 5.69
N ILE A 99 1.15 18.33 5.65
CA ILE A 99 0.64 17.27 4.78
C ILE A 99 -0.30 16.40 5.62
N ARG A 100 -1.56 16.26 5.21
CA ARG A 100 -2.58 15.52 5.98
C ARG A 100 -3.32 14.47 5.17
N PHE A 101 -2.76 14.10 4.02
CA PHE A 101 -3.21 12.97 3.22
C PHE A 101 -2.00 12.13 2.87
N MET A 102 -2.10 10.81 3.03
CA MET A 102 -1.04 9.90 2.62
C MET A 102 -1.62 8.55 2.22
N ARG A 103 -1.20 8.05 1.07
CA ARG A 103 -1.42 6.65 0.71
C ARG A 103 -0.34 5.82 1.38
N MET A 104 -0.72 4.94 2.29
CA MET A 104 0.18 3.99 2.95
C MET A 104 0.70 2.96 1.95
N SER A 105 1.80 2.31 2.28
CA SER A 105 2.35 1.22 1.48
C SER A 105 1.55 -0.06 1.69
N SER A 106 1.12 -0.74 0.63
CA SER A 106 0.54 -2.09 0.72
C SER A 106 1.54 -3.13 1.26
N GLU A 107 2.84 -2.89 1.04
CA GLU A 107 3.96 -3.73 1.55
C GLU A 107 4.26 -3.53 3.05
N MET A 108 3.32 -2.98 3.83
CA MET A 108 3.53 -2.70 5.25
C MET A 108 3.82 -3.96 6.06
N PHE A 109 3.12 -5.07 5.81
CA PHE A 109 3.33 -6.35 6.48
C PHE A 109 3.66 -7.42 5.45
N PRO A 110 4.96 -7.72 5.24
CA PRO A 110 5.42 -8.61 4.18
C PRO A 110 4.75 -9.97 4.23
N PHE A 111 4.14 -10.40 3.13
CA PHE A 111 3.50 -11.71 2.97
C PHE A 111 2.27 -11.98 3.86
N SER A 112 1.70 -11.00 4.57
CA SER A 112 0.56 -11.23 5.47
C SER A 112 -0.64 -11.88 4.75
N SER A 113 -0.91 -11.52 3.50
CA SER A 113 -1.96 -12.11 2.65
C SER A 113 -1.55 -13.38 1.90
N HIS A 114 -0.29 -13.81 2.00
CA HIS A 114 0.24 -14.91 1.20
C HIS A 114 -0.38 -16.26 1.63
N PRO A 115 -0.85 -17.11 0.70
CA PRO A 115 -1.60 -18.33 1.06
C PRO A 115 -0.82 -19.31 1.94
N LYS A 116 0.52 -19.36 1.81
CA LYS A 116 1.39 -20.25 2.59
C LYS A 116 2.12 -19.56 3.76
N TYR A 117 2.39 -18.27 3.64
CA TYR A 117 3.28 -17.54 4.56
C TYR A 117 2.52 -16.42 5.28
N GLY A 118 1.20 -16.38 5.13
CA GLY A 118 0.33 -15.38 5.73
C GLY A 118 0.23 -15.52 7.24
N TYR A 119 -0.17 -14.42 7.85
CA TYR A 119 -0.31 -14.26 9.29
C TYR A 119 -1.21 -13.08 9.61
N ASP A 120 -1.89 -13.14 10.76
CA ASP A 120 -2.64 -12.03 11.32
C ASP A 120 -1.74 -10.94 11.92
N LEU A 121 -2.31 -9.77 12.14
CA LEU A 121 -1.60 -8.59 12.63
C LEU A 121 -1.66 -8.42 14.15
N SER A 122 -2.16 -9.41 14.90
CA SER A 122 -2.36 -9.31 16.36
C SER A 122 -1.09 -8.91 17.13
N TYR A 123 0.09 -9.33 16.64
CA TYR A 123 1.38 -9.02 17.23
C TYR A 123 1.80 -7.53 17.11
N ALA A 124 1.13 -6.77 16.24
CA ALA A 124 1.39 -5.35 15.96
C ALA A 124 0.22 -4.44 16.37
N ASP A 125 -0.79 -4.97 17.06
CA ASP A 125 -2.02 -4.25 17.45
C ASP A 125 -1.71 -2.95 18.22
N ALA A 126 -0.76 -2.98 19.15
CA ALA A 126 -0.36 -1.81 19.93
C ALA A 126 0.23 -0.69 19.05
N GLU A 127 1.14 -1.03 18.14
CA GLU A 127 1.74 -0.07 17.21
C GLU A 127 0.74 0.45 16.17
N LEU A 128 -0.16 -0.41 15.68
CA LEU A 128 -1.23 -0.03 14.75
C LEU A 128 -2.18 0.97 15.41
N LYS A 129 -2.67 0.67 16.62
CA LYS A 129 -3.51 1.59 17.40
C LYS A 129 -2.81 2.91 17.69
N ALA A 130 -1.52 2.88 18.03
CA ALA A 130 -0.76 4.10 18.28
C ALA A 130 -0.69 4.99 17.03
N ALA A 131 -0.36 4.42 15.86
CA ALA A 131 -0.30 5.16 14.60
C ALA A 131 -1.68 5.70 14.17
N GLY A 132 -2.73 4.87 14.31
CA GLY A 132 -4.10 5.26 14.01
C GLY A 132 -4.63 6.37 14.94
N ALA A 133 -4.38 6.27 16.24
CA ALA A 133 -4.74 7.31 17.21
C ALA A 133 -4.02 8.64 16.90
N LEU A 134 -2.74 8.60 16.52
CA LEU A 134 -2.00 9.78 16.08
C LEU A 134 -2.61 10.40 14.82
N ALA A 135 -2.89 9.57 13.80
CA ALA A 135 -3.50 10.03 12.55
C ALA A 135 -4.84 10.72 12.79
N LYS A 136 -5.73 10.10 13.60
CA LYS A 136 -7.02 10.68 14.00
C LYS A 136 -6.83 12.00 14.75
N LYS A 137 -5.94 12.04 15.75
CA LYS A 137 -5.66 13.23 16.55
C LYS A 137 -5.20 14.42 15.69
N LEU A 138 -4.42 14.17 14.65
CA LEU A 138 -3.86 15.21 13.77
C LEU A 138 -4.72 15.46 12.52
N GLY A 139 -5.82 14.72 12.34
CA GLY A 139 -6.70 14.85 11.17
C GLY A 139 -6.08 14.37 9.86
N HIS A 140 -5.23 13.34 9.90
CA HIS A 140 -4.63 12.74 8.72
C HIS A 140 -5.59 11.75 8.07
N ARG A 141 -5.76 11.84 6.76
CA ARG A 141 -6.44 10.83 5.95
C ARG A 141 -5.41 9.83 5.44
N LEU A 142 -5.61 8.56 5.78
CA LEU A 142 -4.74 7.47 5.34
C LEU A 142 -5.52 6.55 4.40
N THR A 143 -4.96 6.21 3.25
CA THR A 143 -5.58 5.30 2.28
C THR A 143 -4.59 4.23 1.85
N LEU A 144 -5.09 3.20 1.17
CA LEU A 144 -4.28 2.13 0.57
C LEU A 144 -4.67 1.98 -0.90
N HIS A 145 -3.74 1.43 -1.69
CA HIS A 145 -4.00 1.06 -3.08
C HIS A 145 -3.35 -0.30 -3.33
N PRO A 146 -4.07 -1.40 -3.04
CA PRO A 146 -3.60 -2.75 -3.33
C PRO A 146 -3.12 -2.87 -4.78
N GLY A 147 -1.97 -3.51 -4.97
CA GLY A 147 -1.29 -3.50 -6.26
C GLY A 147 -2.07 -4.22 -7.38
N GLN A 148 -1.53 -4.11 -8.60
CA GLN A 148 -2.11 -4.66 -9.85
C GLN A 148 -2.50 -6.15 -9.83
N PHE A 149 -2.03 -6.94 -8.86
CA PHE A 149 -2.37 -8.35 -8.73
C PHE A 149 -3.72 -8.59 -8.03
N THR A 150 -4.31 -7.56 -7.41
CA THR A 150 -5.66 -7.59 -6.84
C THR A 150 -6.68 -7.46 -7.98
N GLN A 151 -7.12 -8.59 -8.50
CA GLN A 151 -7.95 -8.73 -9.70
C GLN A 151 -9.26 -9.45 -9.36
N ILE A 152 -10.23 -8.71 -8.80
CA ILE A 152 -11.53 -9.24 -8.35
C ILE A 152 -12.32 -9.85 -9.52
N ALA A 153 -12.17 -9.31 -10.73
CA ALA A 153 -12.90 -9.75 -11.92
C ALA A 153 -12.17 -10.85 -12.74
N SER A 154 -11.11 -11.44 -12.20
CA SER A 154 -10.33 -12.46 -12.89
C SER A 154 -11.19 -13.70 -13.21
N PRO A 155 -11.03 -14.34 -14.39
CA PRO A 155 -11.67 -15.61 -14.68
C PRO A 155 -11.02 -16.79 -13.92
N LYS A 156 -9.89 -16.56 -13.23
CA LYS A 156 -9.18 -17.58 -12.47
C LYS A 156 -9.55 -17.49 -10.99
N GLU A 157 -10.23 -18.50 -10.47
CA GLU A 157 -10.70 -18.53 -9.07
C GLU A 157 -9.59 -18.29 -8.05
N ALA A 158 -8.42 -18.93 -8.24
CA ALA A 158 -7.27 -18.74 -7.35
C ALA A 158 -6.77 -17.28 -7.29
N VAL A 159 -6.97 -16.50 -8.36
CA VAL A 159 -6.61 -15.07 -8.41
C VAL A 159 -7.64 -14.26 -7.64
N VAL A 160 -8.94 -14.57 -7.79
CA VAL A 160 -10.00 -13.91 -7.01
C VAL A 160 -9.80 -14.18 -5.52
N ASP A 161 -9.54 -15.43 -5.13
CA ASP A 161 -9.26 -15.79 -3.74
C ASP A 161 -8.05 -15.06 -3.16
N ALA A 162 -6.98 -14.90 -3.94
CA ALA A 162 -5.81 -14.14 -3.53
C ALA A 162 -6.13 -12.64 -3.38
N SER A 163 -6.94 -12.10 -4.29
CA SER A 163 -7.37 -10.69 -4.27
C SER A 163 -8.23 -10.39 -3.05
N ILE A 164 -9.17 -11.30 -2.70
CA ILE A 164 -10.00 -11.17 -1.50
C ILE A 164 -9.12 -11.22 -0.25
N ARG A 165 -8.19 -12.17 -0.13
CA ARG A 165 -7.26 -12.22 1.01
C ARG A 165 -6.41 -10.96 1.14
N GLU A 166 -5.95 -10.39 0.02
CA GLU A 166 -5.21 -9.13 0.01
C GLU A 166 -6.08 -7.98 0.54
N LEU A 167 -7.34 -7.88 0.12
CA LEU A 167 -8.26 -6.83 0.57
C LEU A 167 -8.64 -6.99 2.04
N GLU A 168 -8.84 -8.22 2.52
CA GLU A 168 -9.10 -8.47 3.95
C GLU A 168 -7.89 -8.06 4.80
N TYR A 169 -6.67 -8.36 4.36
CA TYR A 169 -5.45 -7.90 5.04
C TYR A 169 -5.39 -6.37 5.13
N HIS A 170 -5.71 -5.65 4.06
CA HIS A 170 -5.76 -4.19 4.08
C HIS A 170 -6.86 -3.66 5.01
N CYS A 171 -8.01 -4.36 5.09
CA CYS A 171 -9.05 -4.04 6.06
C CYS A 171 -8.56 -4.26 7.50
N GLU A 172 -7.84 -5.35 7.78
CA GLU A 172 -7.27 -5.65 9.09
C GLU A 172 -6.32 -4.53 9.56
N ILE A 173 -5.47 -4.00 8.67
CA ILE A 173 -4.62 -2.83 8.97
C ILE A 173 -5.50 -1.66 9.42
N MET A 174 -6.49 -1.28 8.62
CA MET A 174 -7.32 -0.10 8.87
C MET A 174 -8.21 -0.27 10.10
N ASP A 175 -8.68 -1.48 10.37
CA ASP A 175 -9.52 -1.81 11.52
C ASP A 175 -8.71 -1.79 12.82
N GLN A 176 -7.49 -2.36 12.84
CA GLN A 176 -6.61 -2.30 14.02
C GLN A 176 -6.06 -0.89 14.27
N MET A 177 -5.87 -0.09 13.22
CA MET A 177 -5.61 1.35 13.35
C MET A 177 -6.85 2.16 13.77
N GLU A 178 -8.03 1.53 13.80
CA GLU A 178 -9.32 2.17 14.11
C GLU A 178 -9.58 3.42 13.24
N LEU A 179 -9.27 3.32 11.94
CA LEU A 179 -9.50 4.38 10.98
C LEU A 179 -10.98 4.41 10.55
N ASP A 180 -11.47 5.61 10.28
CA ASP A 180 -12.86 5.84 9.88
C ASP A 180 -13.12 5.48 8.39
N GLN A 181 -14.30 5.83 7.90
CA GLN A 181 -14.73 5.52 6.53
C GLN A 181 -14.05 6.42 5.47
N ASP A 182 -13.33 7.47 5.86
CA ASP A 182 -12.55 8.25 4.90
C ASP A 182 -11.29 7.49 4.47
N SER A 183 -10.89 6.45 5.22
CA SER A 183 -9.82 5.52 4.87
C SER A 183 -10.31 4.44 3.92
N VAL A 184 -9.94 4.60 2.64
CA VAL A 184 -10.39 3.76 1.52
C VAL A 184 -9.29 2.90 0.92
N MET A 185 -9.70 1.81 0.27
CA MET A 185 -8.88 0.96 -0.59
C MET A 185 -9.21 1.27 -2.05
N ILE A 186 -8.25 1.86 -2.75
CA ILE A 186 -8.39 2.20 -4.16
C ILE A 186 -7.93 1.00 -4.98
N ILE A 187 -8.72 0.53 -5.94
CA ILE A 187 -8.30 -0.49 -6.91
C ILE A 187 -8.74 -0.08 -8.32
N HIS A 188 -8.00 -0.54 -9.31
CA HIS A 188 -8.50 -0.54 -10.68
C HIS A 188 -9.45 -1.73 -10.91
N MET A 189 -10.29 -1.64 -11.94
CA MET A 189 -11.13 -2.77 -12.38
C MET A 189 -10.28 -3.95 -12.88
N GLY A 190 -9.10 -3.66 -13.44
CA GLY A 190 -8.10 -4.64 -13.81
C GLY A 190 -8.13 -5.02 -15.29
N GLY A 191 -7.90 -6.29 -15.62
CA GLY A 191 -7.88 -6.74 -17.02
C GLY A 191 -9.27 -6.82 -17.65
N VAL A 192 -9.36 -6.69 -18.98
CA VAL A 192 -10.62 -6.94 -19.73
C VAL A 192 -10.91 -8.42 -19.97
N TYR A 193 -9.90 -9.29 -19.81
CA TYR A 193 -10.01 -10.75 -19.97
C TYR A 193 -10.77 -11.22 -21.23
N GLY A 194 -10.60 -10.49 -22.33
CA GLY A 194 -11.21 -10.76 -23.63
C GLY A 194 -12.57 -10.08 -23.86
N ASP A 195 -13.30 -9.73 -22.81
CA ASP A 195 -14.62 -9.08 -22.91
C ASP A 195 -14.92 -8.22 -21.67
N LYS A 196 -15.18 -6.91 -21.90
CA LYS A 196 -15.45 -5.95 -20.83
C LYS A 196 -16.75 -6.26 -20.10
N GLU A 197 -17.83 -6.53 -20.83
CA GLU A 197 -19.16 -6.72 -20.23
C GLU A 197 -19.18 -7.94 -19.31
N SER A 198 -18.65 -9.07 -19.78
CA SER A 198 -18.48 -10.27 -18.96
C SER A 198 -17.57 -10.02 -17.76
N THR A 199 -16.56 -9.16 -17.88
CA THR A 199 -15.67 -8.82 -16.76
C THR A 199 -16.37 -7.97 -15.71
N LEU A 200 -17.11 -6.94 -16.11
CA LEU A 200 -17.93 -6.14 -15.21
C LEU A 200 -18.98 -7.01 -14.50
N ASN A 201 -19.57 -7.98 -15.21
CA ASN A 201 -20.50 -8.94 -14.62
C ASN A 201 -19.82 -9.85 -13.59
N ARG A 202 -18.60 -10.33 -13.84
CA ARG A 202 -17.84 -11.09 -12.84
C ARG A 202 -17.46 -10.23 -11.64
N PHE A 203 -17.07 -8.97 -11.85
CA PHE A 203 -16.81 -8.04 -10.76
C PHE A 203 -18.07 -7.87 -9.90
N ARG A 204 -19.23 -7.63 -10.52
CA ARG A 204 -20.51 -7.48 -9.83
C ARG A 204 -20.82 -8.67 -8.95
N VAL A 205 -20.78 -9.89 -9.51
CA VAL A 205 -21.04 -11.14 -8.78
C VAL A 205 -20.06 -11.31 -7.61
N ASN A 206 -18.75 -11.15 -7.86
CA ASN A 206 -17.75 -11.29 -6.80
C ASN A 206 -17.90 -10.20 -5.72
N TYR A 207 -18.21 -8.96 -6.11
CA TYR A 207 -18.47 -7.86 -5.19
C TYR A 207 -19.66 -8.16 -4.28
N THR A 208 -20.81 -8.56 -4.85
CA THR A 208 -22.04 -8.77 -4.09
C THR A 208 -21.99 -10.02 -3.23
N GLU A 209 -21.47 -11.13 -3.79
CA GLU A 209 -21.60 -12.46 -3.18
C GLU A 209 -20.40 -12.86 -2.32
N ARG A 210 -19.20 -12.30 -2.56
CA ARG A 210 -17.95 -12.80 -1.95
C ARG A 210 -17.21 -11.80 -1.09
N LEU A 211 -17.31 -10.51 -1.37
CA LEU A 211 -16.61 -9.50 -0.56
C LEU A 211 -17.30 -9.32 0.78
N SER A 212 -16.51 -9.22 1.85
CA SER A 212 -17.04 -8.87 3.16
C SER A 212 -17.53 -7.42 3.19
N GLU A 213 -18.40 -7.12 4.14
CA GLU A 213 -18.84 -5.73 4.40
C GLU A 213 -17.66 -4.82 4.80
N SER A 214 -16.56 -5.38 5.31
CA SER A 214 -15.33 -4.62 5.60
C SER A 214 -14.62 -4.13 4.35
N ILE A 215 -14.60 -4.97 3.31
CA ILE A 215 -14.09 -4.57 2.01
C ILE A 215 -15.06 -3.58 1.37
N LYS A 216 -16.36 -3.92 1.28
CA LYS A 216 -17.35 -3.11 0.57
C LYS A 216 -17.43 -1.66 1.08
N ARG A 217 -17.35 -1.45 2.40
CA ARG A 217 -17.41 -0.10 3.01
C ARG A 217 -16.20 0.78 2.69
N ARG A 218 -15.09 0.20 2.22
CA ARG A 218 -13.83 0.92 1.94
C ARG A 218 -13.39 0.88 0.50
N LEU A 219 -13.91 -0.05 -0.29
CA LEU A 219 -13.50 -0.22 -1.68
C LEU A 219 -13.91 1.00 -2.50
N VAL A 220 -12.97 1.47 -3.33
CA VAL A 220 -13.15 2.56 -4.26
C VAL A 220 -12.54 2.14 -5.59
N LEU A 221 -13.23 2.44 -6.69
CA LEU A 221 -12.71 2.17 -8.02
C LEU A 221 -11.94 3.38 -8.56
N GLU A 222 -10.92 3.13 -9.36
CA GLU A 222 -10.15 4.16 -10.07
C GLU A 222 -10.12 3.84 -11.57
N ASN A 223 -10.35 4.86 -12.40
CA ASN A 223 -10.22 4.74 -13.86
C ASN A 223 -8.76 4.45 -14.25
N ASP A 224 -8.58 3.74 -15.35
CA ASP A 224 -7.28 3.45 -15.91
C ASP A 224 -7.19 3.85 -17.39
N GLU A 225 -5.96 3.96 -17.88
CA GLU A 225 -5.60 4.51 -19.19
C GLU A 225 -5.69 3.49 -20.33
N LEU A 226 -5.99 2.22 -20.02
CA LEU A 226 -5.91 1.13 -21.00
C LEU A 226 -7.23 0.40 -21.21
N CYS A 227 -7.93 0.11 -20.12
CA CYS A 227 -8.99 -0.87 -20.05
C CYS A 227 -10.32 -0.25 -19.63
N TYR A 228 -10.34 0.62 -18.61
CA TYR A 228 -11.59 1.13 -18.03
C TYR A 228 -11.54 2.62 -17.73
N ASN A 229 -12.21 3.41 -18.56
CA ASN A 229 -12.39 4.85 -18.34
C ASN A 229 -13.56 5.13 -17.38
N LEU A 230 -13.86 6.41 -17.14
CA LEU A 230 -14.98 6.81 -16.28
C LEU A 230 -16.34 6.34 -16.82
N ASP A 231 -16.58 6.42 -18.12
CA ASP A 231 -17.84 5.99 -18.73
C ASP A 231 -18.08 4.48 -18.57
N ASP A 232 -17.01 3.67 -18.58
CA ASP A 232 -17.07 2.24 -18.31
C ASP A 232 -17.42 1.95 -16.84
N LEU A 233 -16.88 2.74 -15.89
CA LEU A 233 -16.95 2.45 -14.46
C LEU A 233 -18.13 3.11 -13.74
N MET A 234 -18.59 4.28 -14.20
CA MET A 234 -19.68 5.01 -13.55
C MET A 234 -20.95 4.17 -13.38
N PRO A 235 -21.43 3.41 -14.39
CA PRO A 235 -22.65 2.60 -14.24
C PRO A 235 -22.56 1.56 -13.12
N ILE A 236 -21.42 0.88 -12.97
CA ILE A 236 -21.25 -0.13 -11.92
C ILE A 236 -20.98 0.50 -10.55
N CYS A 237 -20.32 1.67 -10.52
CA CYS A 237 -20.13 2.46 -9.30
C CYS A 237 -21.49 2.92 -8.74
N ASP A 238 -22.36 3.45 -9.59
CA ASP A 238 -23.71 3.87 -9.21
C ASP A 238 -24.55 2.68 -8.74
N GLU A 239 -24.52 1.56 -9.47
CA GLU A 239 -25.29 0.36 -9.13
C GLU A 239 -24.87 -0.24 -7.78
N LEU A 240 -23.57 -0.39 -7.56
CA LEU A 240 -23.02 -1.04 -6.36
C LEU A 240 -22.75 -0.06 -5.21
N ASN A 241 -23.05 1.23 -5.41
CA ASN A 241 -22.75 2.31 -4.47
C ASN A 241 -21.25 2.33 -4.07
N ILE A 242 -20.38 2.17 -5.06
CA ILE A 242 -18.92 2.23 -4.90
C ILE A 242 -18.46 3.63 -5.27
N PRO A 243 -17.77 4.38 -4.39
CA PRO A 243 -17.19 5.65 -4.77
C PRO A 243 -16.12 5.47 -5.85
N ILE A 244 -15.88 6.53 -6.62
CA ILE A 244 -14.86 6.56 -7.66
C ILE A 244 -13.75 7.58 -7.32
N VAL A 245 -12.50 7.19 -7.51
CA VAL A 245 -11.35 8.08 -7.57
C VAL A 245 -11.08 8.36 -9.03
N VAL A 246 -11.11 9.64 -9.39
CA VAL A 246 -10.73 10.08 -10.74
C VAL A 246 -9.22 10.31 -10.74
N ASP A 247 -8.49 9.45 -11.45
CA ASP A 247 -7.12 9.76 -11.83
C ASP A 247 -7.14 10.60 -13.13
N TYR A 248 -6.79 11.88 -12.96
CA TYR A 248 -6.79 12.86 -14.04
C TYR A 248 -5.71 12.58 -15.10
N HIS A 249 -4.60 11.94 -14.74
CA HIS A 249 -3.59 11.58 -15.70
C HIS A 249 -4.06 10.42 -16.58
N HIS A 250 -4.70 9.42 -15.98
CA HIS A 250 -5.27 8.29 -16.73
C HIS A 250 -6.41 8.73 -17.65
N ASP A 251 -7.24 9.69 -17.22
CA ASP A 251 -8.33 10.24 -18.04
C ASP A 251 -7.84 11.11 -19.21
N TRP A 252 -6.67 11.73 -19.06
CA TRP A 252 -6.08 12.57 -20.10
C TRP A 252 -5.41 11.78 -21.24
N ILE A 253 -4.95 10.56 -20.95
CA ILE A 253 -4.27 9.67 -21.91
C ILE A 253 -5.28 9.04 -22.86
#